data_AF-A0A3B9NS35-F1
#
_entry.id   AF-A0A3B9NS35-F1
#
_cell.length_a   1.000
_cell.length_b   1.000
_cell.length_c   1.000
_cell.angle_alpha   90.00
_cell.angle_beta   90.00
_cell.angle_gamma   90.00
#
_symmetry.space_group_name_H-M   'P 1'
#
loop_
_entity.id
_entity.type
_entity.pdbx_description
1 polymer ?
#
loop_
_entity_poly.entity_id
_entity_poly.type
_entity_poly.pdbx_seq_one_letter_code
_entity_poly.pdbx_strand_id
1 'polypeptide(L)'
;MTVLSRILGNFKTKPKTPEEQLADLAQLPMSSLIEIAVADESVAQRLGAIARLDYDPTLIALAFEGALTGIQQGARRRLAALLDNGLITLEQLSADGVEPLAQLAVVGFCEQDGWLERLLNASFDETLLYQIAIEGVSARARQLAVERIEDENVLNQLLKATKGKDKLVYKVAKAKCDGFRERDQRAAETQVEIAHLCQRVDAHSKRAFDPFFATQSAQLQAKWSLLKHAADAQATARVEQGLLVCQQTLDAVLQQQADLVAQEVAALKAVEAQGLLIEQL
;
A
#
# COMPACT_ATOMS: atom_id res chain seq x y z
N MET A 1 13.81 59.30 10.12
CA MET A 1 13.46 60.30 9.08
C MET A 1 11.96 60.46 9.08
N THR A 2 11.50 61.69 9.15
CA THR A 2 10.24 62.11 9.78
C THR A 2 9.30 62.66 8.71
N VAL A 3 8.20 61.97 8.39
CA VAL A 3 7.03 62.53 7.69
C VAL A 3 5.88 61.56 7.99
N LEU A 4 4.87 61.85 8.80
CA LEU A 4 3.78 62.78 8.55
C LEU A 4 3.13 63.08 9.91
N SER A 5 3.42 64.23 10.48
CA SER A 5 2.63 64.78 11.57
C SER A 5 2.19 66.18 11.18
N ARG A 6 0.88 66.41 11.29
CA ARG A 6 0.12 67.65 11.06
C ARG A 6 -0.32 67.85 9.61
N ILE A 7 -1.61 67.64 9.38
CA ILE A 7 -2.61 68.68 9.08
C ILE A 7 -3.98 68.00 9.08
N LEU A 8 -4.79 68.28 10.11
CA LEU A 8 -6.26 68.47 10.11
C LEU A 8 -6.84 68.17 11.50
N GLY A 9 -7.46 69.21 12.08
CA GLY A 9 -8.71 69.15 12.84
C GLY A 9 -8.83 68.21 14.04
N ASN A 10 -8.99 68.81 15.21
CA ASN A 10 -9.55 68.18 16.41
C ASN A 10 -10.88 67.44 16.12
N PHE A 11 -10.77 66.14 15.85
CA PHE A 11 -11.73 65.16 16.35
C PHE A 11 -10.89 64.16 17.14
N LYS A 12 -11.08 64.11 18.46
CA LYS A 12 -10.67 62.95 19.25
C LYS A 12 -11.53 61.79 18.75
N THR A 13 -11.11 61.14 17.68
CA THR A 13 -11.65 59.84 17.29
C THR A 13 -11.42 58.95 18.49
N LYS A 14 -12.52 58.46 19.07
CA LYS A 14 -12.51 57.47 20.16
C LYS A 14 -11.48 56.39 19.76
N PRO A 15 -10.56 55.99 20.64
CA PRO A 15 -9.63 54.91 20.32
C PRO A 15 -10.46 53.72 19.86
N LYS A 16 -10.25 53.30 18.61
CA LYS A 16 -11.02 52.22 17.99
C LYS A 16 -10.91 50.98 18.87
N THR A 17 -12.04 50.29 19.07
CA THR A 17 -12.01 49.02 19.80
C THR A 17 -11.20 47.99 19.00
N PRO A 18 -10.63 46.96 19.65
CA PRO A 18 -9.94 45.88 18.95
C PRO A 18 -10.79 45.22 17.86
N GLU A 19 -12.11 45.15 18.06
CA GLU A 19 -13.07 44.63 17.09
C GLU A 19 -13.24 45.56 15.87
N GLU A 20 -13.32 46.88 16.09
CA GLU A 20 -13.36 47.88 15.01
C GLU A 20 -12.08 47.86 14.17
N GLN A 21 -10.91 47.71 14.83
CA GLN A 21 -9.64 47.61 14.13
C GLN A 21 -9.53 46.34 13.25
N LEU A 22 -10.10 45.22 13.70
CA LEU A 22 -10.16 43.98 12.90
C LEU A 22 -11.15 44.07 11.73
N ALA A 23 -12.24 44.82 11.90
CA ALA A 23 -13.22 45.07 10.83
C ALA A 23 -12.63 45.93 9.71
N ASP A 24 -11.84 46.95 10.06
CA ASP A 24 -11.17 47.83 9.09
C ASP A 24 -10.20 47.06 8.17
N LEU A 25 -9.58 45.98 8.66
CA LEU A 25 -8.68 45.14 7.85
C LEU A 25 -9.37 44.56 6.62
N ALA A 26 -10.68 44.33 6.65
CA ALA A 26 -11.41 43.78 5.50
C ALA A 26 -11.48 44.72 4.30
N GLN A 27 -11.21 46.02 4.49
CA GLN A 27 -11.29 47.04 3.45
C GLN A 27 -9.91 47.45 2.91
N LEU A 28 -8.83 46.91 3.49
CA LEU A 28 -7.47 47.26 3.10
C LEU A 28 -7.04 46.53 1.82
N PRO A 29 -6.22 47.18 0.97
CA PRO A 29 -5.60 46.50 -0.17
C PRO A 29 -4.58 45.46 0.30
N MET A 30 -4.31 44.45 -0.54
CA MET A 30 -3.38 43.35 -0.22
C MET A 30 -1.99 43.83 0.20
N SER A 31 -1.45 44.89 -0.42
CA SER A 31 -0.16 45.46 -0.05
C SER A 31 -0.13 45.92 1.41
N SER A 32 -1.19 46.58 1.89
CA SER A 32 -1.31 47.02 3.27
C SER A 32 -1.52 45.86 4.24
N LEU A 33 -2.22 44.80 3.83
CA LEU A 33 -2.36 43.60 4.64
C LEU A 33 -1.02 42.87 4.83
N ILE A 34 -0.20 42.81 3.78
CA ILE A 34 1.16 42.24 3.84
C ILE A 34 2.03 43.04 4.80
N GLU A 35 2.01 44.38 4.70
CA GLU A 35 2.74 45.26 5.62
C GLU A 35 2.37 44.98 7.08
N ILE A 36 1.06 44.90 7.39
CA ILE A 36 0.57 44.61 8.74
C ILE A 36 0.98 43.20 9.19
N ALA A 37 0.93 42.19 8.31
CA ALA A 37 1.27 40.81 8.65
C ALA A 37 2.74 40.63 9.05
N VAL A 38 3.64 41.39 8.41
CA VAL A 38 5.10 41.32 8.61
C VAL A 38 5.60 42.31 9.68
N ALA A 39 4.90 43.43 9.89
CA ALA A 39 5.28 44.47 10.84
C ALA A 39 5.34 44.02 12.31
N ASP A 40 6.00 44.84 13.14
CA ASP A 40 6.00 44.72 14.60
C ASP A 40 4.73 45.33 15.21
N GLU A 41 3.58 44.84 14.72
CA GLU A 41 2.26 45.17 15.23
C GLU A 41 1.79 44.14 16.25
N SER A 42 0.66 44.42 16.92
CA SER A 42 0.06 43.46 17.85
C SER A 42 -0.22 42.11 17.16
N VAL A 43 0.03 41.00 17.86
CA VAL A 43 -0.19 39.65 17.31
C VAL A 43 -1.62 39.47 16.78
N ALA A 44 -2.62 40.08 17.43
CA ALA A 44 -4.01 40.02 17.01
C ALA A 44 -4.25 40.69 15.64
N GLN A 45 -3.67 41.88 15.41
CA GLN A 45 -3.78 42.57 14.12
C GLN A 45 -3.05 41.81 13.01
N ARG A 46 -1.86 41.28 13.31
CA ARG A 46 -1.09 40.45 12.37
C ARG A 46 -1.88 39.21 11.95
N LEU A 47 -2.48 38.50 12.90
CA LEU A 47 -3.34 37.34 12.62
C LEU A 47 -4.59 37.73 11.82
N GLY A 48 -5.19 38.89 12.14
CA GLY A 48 -6.31 39.44 11.38
C GLY A 48 -5.96 39.73 9.93
N ALA A 49 -4.77 40.25 9.67
CA ALA A 49 -4.28 40.50 8.31
C ALA A 49 -3.97 39.19 7.57
N ILE A 50 -3.25 38.27 8.23
CA ILE A 50 -2.89 36.95 7.68
C ILE A 50 -4.14 36.16 7.24
N ALA A 51 -5.22 36.20 8.03
CA ALA A 51 -6.47 35.51 7.69
C ALA A 51 -7.09 35.97 6.35
N ARG A 52 -6.64 37.09 5.79
CA ARG A 52 -7.14 37.70 4.56
C ARG A 52 -6.13 37.69 3.41
N LEU A 53 -4.88 37.28 3.62
CA LEU A 53 -3.87 37.27 2.57
C LEU A 53 -4.21 36.29 1.46
N ASP A 54 -3.97 36.67 0.21
CA ASP A 54 -3.99 35.73 -0.90
C ASP A 54 -2.77 34.80 -0.86
N TYR A 55 -2.75 33.81 -1.75
CA TYR A 55 -1.60 32.94 -1.88
C TYR A 55 -0.42 33.69 -2.51
N ASP A 56 0.64 33.90 -1.72
CA ASP A 56 1.87 34.56 -2.16
C ASP A 56 3.10 34.08 -1.36
N PRO A 57 4.34 34.33 -1.83
CA PRO A 57 5.56 33.91 -1.14
C PRO A 57 5.67 34.42 0.31
N THR A 58 5.09 35.58 0.62
CA THR A 58 5.08 36.12 1.99
C THR A 58 4.27 35.25 2.93
N LEU A 59 3.11 34.76 2.48
CA LEU A 59 2.29 33.84 3.27
C LEU A 59 3.03 32.53 3.56
N ILE A 60 3.79 32.01 2.58
CA ILE A 60 4.65 30.82 2.74
C ILE A 60 5.76 31.10 3.78
N ALA A 61 6.48 32.21 3.65
CA ALA A 61 7.52 32.59 4.59
C ALA A 61 6.98 32.78 6.02
N LEU A 62 5.81 33.39 6.17
CA LEU A 62 5.14 33.53 7.47
C LEU A 62 4.77 32.17 8.07
N ALA A 63 4.41 31.17 7.25
CA ALA A 63 4.03 29.83 7.69
C ALA A 63 5.23 28.96 8.13
N PHE A 64 6.41 29.14 7.51
CA PHE A 64 7.52 28.20 7.68
C PHE A 64 8.85 28.81 8.16
N GLU A 65 9.07 30.10 7.95
CA GLU A 65 10.35 30.77 8.26
C GLU A 65 10.25 31.73 9.46
N GLY A 66 9.03 32.13 9.85
CA GLY A 66 8.82 33.12 10.90
C GLY A 66 9.24 32.66 12.31
N ALA A 67 9.71 33.56 13.18
CA ALA A 67 10.14 33.23 14.54
C ALA A 67 8.98 33.03 15.54
N LEU A 68 7.81 33.62 15.28
CA LEU A 68 6.66 33.58 16.19
C LEU A 68 5.73 32.41 15.86
N THR A 69 5.66 31.42 16.75
CA THR A 69 4.84 30.20 16.58
C THR A 69 3.36 30.49 16.34
N GLY A 70 2.80 31.50 17.02
CA GLY A 70 1.41 31.92 16.83
C GLY A 70 1.14 32.45 15.41
N ILE A 71 2.09 33.20 14.85
CA ILE A 71 2.02 33.72 13.47
C ILE A 71 2.16 32.59 12.46
N GLN A 72 3.10 31.66 12.67
CA GLN A 72 3.24 30.47 11.84
C GLN A 72 1.95 29.64 11.80
N GLN A 73 1.33 29.40 12.95
CA GLN A 73 0.06 28.67 13.01
C GLN A 73 -1.07 29.43 12.30
N GLY A 74 -1.15 30.75 12.47
CA GLY A 74 -2.11 31.59 11.74
C GLY A 74 -1.95 31.50 10.22
N ALA A 75 -0.70 31.56 9.73
CA ALA A 75 -0.39 31.45 8.32
C ALA A 75 -0.68 30.05 7.75
N ARG A 76 -0.35 28.98 8.50
CA ARG A 76 -0.72 27.60 8.10
C ARG A 76 -2.22 27.38 8.05
N ARG A 77 -2.98 27.96 8.98
CA ARG A 77 -4.47 27.95 8.92
C ARG A 77 -4.99 28.69 7.71
N ARG A 78 -4.37 29.81 7.32
CA ARG A 78 -4.75 30.51 6.10
C ARG A 78 -4.47 29.65 4.86
N LEU A 79 -3.30 29.04 4.75
CA LEU A 79 -2.98 28.11 3.66
C LEU A 79 -3.98 26.94 3.60
N ALA A 80 -4.37 26.39 4.75
CA ALA A 80 -5.39 25.35 4.84
C ALA A 80 -6.76 25.82 4.32
N ALA A 81 -7.20 27.01 4.73
CA ALA A 81 -8.43 27.60 4.22
C ALA A 81 -8.38 27.86 2.70
N LEU A 82 -7.22 28.22 2.14
CA LEU A 82 -7.05 28.37 0.70
C LEU A 82 -7.15 27.02 -0.03
N LEU A 83 -6.59 25.95 0.54
CA LEU A 83 -6.76 24.58 0.02
C LEU A 83 -8.24 24.16 0.05
N ASP A 84 -8.91 24.30 1.19
CA ASP A 84 -10.32 23.92 1.35
C ASP A 84 -11.24 24.67 0.38
N ASN A 85 -10.96 25.96 0.13
CA ASN A 85 -11.73 26.74 -0.84
C ASN A 85 -11.35 26.47 -2.30
N GLY A 86 -10.40 25.57 -2.56
CA GLY A 86 -9.95 25.24 -3.92
C GLY A 86 -9.20 26.37 -4.61
N LEU A 87 -8.65 27.32 -3.85
CA LEU A 87 -7.90 28.46 -4.38
C LEU A 87 -6.43 28.12 -4.68
N ILE A 88 -5.91 27.08 -4.02
CA ILE A 88 -4.58 26.51 -4.27
C ILE A 88 -4.64 24.98 -4.21
N THR A 89 -3.56 24.31 -4.65
CA THR A 89 -3.41 22.86 -4.56
C THR A 89 -2.13 22.46 -3.82
N LEU A 90 -2.00 21.17 -3.45
CA LEU A 90 -0.78 20.64 -2.84
C LEU A 90 0.40 20.65 -3.82
N GLU A 91 0.13 20.45 -5.11
CA GLU A 91 1.13 20.53 -6.17
C GLU A 91 1.68 21.95 -6.31
N GLN A 92 0.84 22.97 -6.13
CA GLN A 92 1.27 24.36 -6.11
C GLN A 92 2.18 24.65 -4.92
N LEU A 93 1.82 24.21 -3.71
CA LEU A 93 2.70 24.31 -2.53
C LEU A 93 4.05 23.62 -2.76
N SER A 94 4.03 22.45 -3.40
CA SER A 94 5.25 21.71 -3.75
C SER A 94 6.12 22.48 -4.74
N ALA A 95 5.51 23.08 -5.78
CA ALA A 95 6.20 23.87 -6.78
C ALA A 95 6.86 25.13 -6.20
N ASP A 96 6.26 25.69 -5.14
CA ASP A 96 6.78 26.85 -4.42
C ASP A 96 7.73 26.47 -3.26
N GLY A 97 8.21 25.21 -3.22
CA GLY A 97 9.28 24.77 -2.32
C GLY A 97 8.82 24.33 -0.93
N VAL A 98 7.52 24.13 -0.71
CA VAL A 98 7.03 23.59 0.56
C VAL A 98 7.18 22.07 0.55
N GLU A 99 8.16 21.57 1.29
CA GLU A 99 8.43 20.13 1.42
C GLU A 99 7.22 19.36 1.98
N PRO A 100 7.02 18.08 1.63
CA PRO A 100 5.85 17.30 2.04
C PRO A 100 5.62 17.24 3.57
N LEU A 101 6.69 17.16 4.36
CA LEU A 101 6.60 17.18 5.82
C LEU A 101 6.08 18.53 6.35
N ALA A 102 6.43 19.64 5.69
CA ALA A 102 5.90 20.97 6.00
C ALA A 102 4.44 21.10 5.54
N GLN A 103 4.06 20.49 4.40
CA GLN A 103 2.67 20.45 3.93
C GLN A 103 1.73 19.75 4.94
N LEU A 104 2.20 18.74 5.68
CA LEU A 104 1.41 18.12 6.75
C LEU A 104 0.99 19.11 7.84
N ALA A 105 1.83 20.11 8.13
CA ALA A 105 1.52 21.14 9.12
C ALA A 105 0.42 22.10 8.63
N VAL A 106 0.18 22.18 7.32
CA VAL A 106 -0.95 22.90 6.72
C VAL A 106 -2.18 22.00 6.68
N VAL A 107 -2.03 20.78 6.18
CA VAL A 107 -3.11 19.80 6.05
C VAL A 107 -3.78 19.50 7.40
N GLY A 108 -3.03 19.52 8.50
CA GLY A 108 -3.57 19.37 9.85
C GLY A 108 -4.57 20.47 10.29
N PHE A 109 -4.68 21.57 9.56
CA PHE A 109 -5.65 22.64 9.79
C PHE A 109 -6.80 22.68 8.77
N CYS A 110 -6.81 21.79 7.76
CA CYS A 110 -7.90 21.75 6.79
C CYS A 110 -9.19 21.25 7.47
N GLU A 111 -10.31 21.87 7.10
CA GLU A 111 -11.64 21.48 7.58
C GLU A 111 -12.24 20.35 6.75
N GLN A 112 -11.87 20.24 5.47
CA GLN A 112 -12.33 19.15 4.62
C GLN A 112 -11.55 17.87 4.89
N ASP A 113 -12.28 16.76 4.95
CA ASP A 113 -11.69 15.43 5.05
C ASP A 113 -10.91 15.06 3.76
N GLY A 114 -9.91 14.18 3.90
CA GLY A 114 -9.24 13.57 2.74
C GLY A 114 -7.96 14.28 2.27
N TRP A 115 -7.65 15.49 2.76
CA TRP A 115 -6.39 16.17 2.40
C TRP A 115 -5.16 15.42 2.86
N LEU A 116 -5.21 14.81 4.04
CA LEU A 116 -4.13 14.00 4.58
C LEU A 116 -3.88 12.76 3.72
N GLU A 117 -4.95 12.06 3.35
CA GLU A 117 -4.90 10.91 2.47
C GLU A 117 -4.39 11.30 1.08
N ARG A 118 -4.83 12.45 0.53
CA ARG A 118 -4.37 12.97 -0.76
C ARG A 118 -2.87 13.28 -0.73
N LEU A 119 -2.39 13.97 0.29
CA LEU A 119 -0.96 14.27 0.46
C LEU A 119 -0.13 12.98 0.54
N LEU A 120 -0.59 12.00 1.34
CA LEU A 120 0.10 10.72 1.47
C LEU A 120 0.01 9.84 0.21
N ASN A 121 -1.04 9.99 -0.61
CA ASN A 121 -1.17 9.28 -1.89
C ASN A 121 -0.32 9.91 -3.01
N ALA A 122 0.00 11.20 -2.90
CA ALA A 122 0.87 11.87 -3.86
C ALA A 122 2.35 11.46 -3.71
N SER A 123 2.73 10.88 -2.57
CA SER A 123 4.10 10.42 -2.31
C SER A 123 4.20 8.90 -2.15
N PHE A 124 5.04 8.28 -2.97
CA PHE A 124 5.46 6.87 -2.83
C PHE A 124 6.84 6.73 -2.18
N ASP A 125 7.44 7.83 -1.71
CA ASP A 125 8.74 7.78 -1.04
C ASP A 125 8.59 7.22 0.38
N GLU A 126 9.01 5.96 0.56
CA GLU A 126 8.99 5.31 1.87
C GLU A 126 9.89 6.01 2.90
N THR A 127 10.89 6.79 2.48
CA THR A 127 11.71 7.62 3.39
C THR A 127 10.88 8.72 4.02
N LEU A 128 10.05 9.39 3.21
CA LEU A 128 9.12 10.39 3.71
C LEU A 128 8.05 9.74 4.58
N LEU A 129 7.46 8.61 4.16
CA LEU A 129 6.47 7.90 4.99
C LEU A 129 7.06 7.48 6.34
N TYR A 130 8.32 7.04 6.38
CA TYR A 130 9.04 6.76 7.61
C TYR A 130 9.14 8.01 8.50
N GLN A 131 9.57 9.15 7.94
CA GLN A 131 9.66 10.41 8.69
C GLN A 131 8.29 10.81 9.25
N ILE A 132 7.23 10.73 8.45
CA ILE A 132 5.87 11.05 8.88
C ILE A 132 5.40 10.09 9.99
N ALA A 133 5.73 8.80 9.90
CA ALA A 133 5.39 7.83 10.94
C ALA A 133 6.08 8.12 12.29
N ILE A 134 7.23 8.80 12.29
CA ILE A 134 7.97 9.18 13.51
C ILE A 134 7.59 10.57 14.01
N GLU A 135 7.49 11.55 13.10
CA GLU A 135 7.43 12.98 13.42
C GLU A 135 6.04 13.58 13.20
N GLY A 136 5.13 12.85 12.55
CA GLY A 136 3.79 13.30 12.23
C GLY A 136 3.03 13.77 13.46
N VAL A 137 2.52 15.01 13.42
CA VAL A 137 1.91 15.66 14.58
C VAL A 137 0.63 14.94 15.03
N SER A 138 -0.17 14.42 14.10
CA SER A 138 -1.42 13.71 14.40
C SER A 138 -1.24 12.19 14.40
N ALA A 139 -1.94 11.49 15.29
CA ALA A 139 -1.95 10.03 15.31
C ALA A 139 -2.44 9.44 13.98
N ARG A 140 -3.40 10.11 13.32
CA ARG A 140 -3.92 9.71 12.00
C ARG A 140 -2.83 9.78 10.92
N ALA A 141 -2.04 10.85 10.88
CA ALA A 141 -0.94 10.98 9.91
C ALA A 141 0.09 9.88 10.11
N ARG A 142 0.49 9.62 11.36
CA ARG A 142 1.43 8.55 11.67
C ARG A 142 0.90 7.17 11.31
N GLN A 143 -0.38 6.90 11.59
CA GLN A 143 -1.06 5.66 11.22
C GLN A 143 -1.07 5.43 9.70
N LEU A 144 -1.58 6.42 8.96
CA LEU A 144 -1.72 6.32 7.50
C LEU A 144 -0.36 6.20 6.80
N ALA A 145 0.70 6.77 7.38
CA ALA A 145 2.05 6.66 6.87
C ALA A 145 2.60 5.23 7.06
N VAL A 146 2.53 4.66 8.26
CA VAL A 146 3.01 3.28 8.50
C VAL A 146 2.19 2.22 7.77
N GLU A 147 0.89 2.46 7.56
CA GLU A 147 0.04 1.56 6.78
C GLU A 147 0.49 1.45 5.31
N ARG A 148 1.12 2.50 4.77
CA ARG A 148 1.58 2.55 3.36
C ARG A 148 2.99 2.00 3.12
N ILE A 149 3.80 1.83 4.16
CA ILE A 149 5.18 1.31 4.03
C ILE A 149 5.12 -0.19 3.76
N GLU A 150 5.64 -0.64 2.63
CA GLU A 150 5.63 -2.06 2.24
C GLU A 150 7.02 -2.71 2.31
N ASP A 151 8.11 -1.94 2.48
CA ASP A 151 9.45 -2.51 2.70
C ASP A 151 9.60 -3.03 4.14
N GLU A 152 9.90 -4.33 4.27
CA GLU A 152 10.10 -4.99 5.56
C GLU A 152 11.27 -4.40 6.35
N ASN A 153 12.34 -3.94 5.69
CA ASN A 153 13.48 -3.29 6.36
C ASN A 153 13.07 -1.95 6.96
N VAL A 154 12.25 -1.16 6.26
CA VAL A 154 11.75 0.12 6.76
C VAL A 154 10.82 -0.11 7.96
N LEU A 155 9.92 -1.11 7.87
CA LEU A 155 9.06 -1.50 9.00
C LEU A 155 9.87 -1.98 10.22
N ASN A 156 10.93 -2.75 10.01
CA ASN A 156 11.83 -3.20 11.07
C ASN A 156 12.58 -2.02 11.72
N GLN A 157 12.95 -0.99 10.95
CA GLN A 157 13.50 0.26 11.50
C GLN A 157 12.46 1.00 12.34
N LEU A 158 11.22 1.13 11.87
CA LEU A 158 10.13 1.75 12.62
C LEU A 158 9.86 1.04 13.95
N LEU A 159 9.90 -0.29 13.99
CA LEU A 159 9.75 -1.05 15.23
C LEU A 159 10.79 -0.65 16.28
N LYS A 160 12.04 -0.44 15.88
CA LYS A 160 13.12 0.00 16.77
C LYS A 160 12.88 1.44 17.24
N ALA A 161 12.52 2.32 16.32
CA ALA A 161 12.34 3.75 16.59
C ALA A 161 11.12 4.04 17.48
N THR A 162 10.05 3.25 17.37
CA THR A 162 8.75 3.50 18.04
C THR A 162 8.53 2.68 19.30
N LYS A 163 9.39 1.70 19.59
CA LYS A 163 9.28 0.83 20.77
C LYS A 163 9.23 1.67 22.06
N GLY A 164 8.10 1.56 22.77
CA GLY A 164 7.88 2.29 24.03
C GLY A 164 7.60 3.79 23.87
N LYS A 165 7.63 4.34 22.64
CA LYS A 165 7.39 5.76 22.34
C LYS A 165 6.05 5.98 21.65
N ASP A 166 5.75 5.19 20.62
CA ASP A 166 4.48 5.24 19.90
C ASP A 166 3.88 3.83 19.78
N LYS A 167 2.90 3.53 20.64
CA LYS A 167 2.23 2.23 20.68
C LYS A 167 1.40 1.97 19.42
N LEU A 168 0.87 3.02 18.78
CA LEU A 168 0.04 2.88 17.59
C LEU A 168 0.91 2.46 16.41
N VAL A 169 1.97 3.22 16.13
CA VAL A 169 2.86 2.95 14.98
C VAL A 169 3.57 1.62 15.18
N TYR A 170 4.03 1.34 16.41
CA TYR A 170 4.66 0.06 16.75
C TYR A 170 3.74 -1.14 16.46
N LYS A 171 2.46 -1.05 16.81
CA LYS A 171 1.50 -2.14 16.59
C LYS A 171 1.26 -2.39 15.11
N VAL A 172 1.09 -1.33 14.31
CA VAL A 172 0.84 -1.47 12.87
C VAL A 172 2.08 -2.04 12.19
N ALA A 173 3.27 -1.49 12.45
CA ALA A 173 4.52 -2.01 11.89
C ALA A 173 4.73 -3.48 12.28
N LYS A 174 4.44 -3.84 13.54
CA LYS A 174 4.58 -5.23 14.01
C LYS A 174 3.65 -6.17 13.27
N ALA A 175 2.38 -5.79 13.12
CA ALA A 175 1.40 -6.61 12.40
C ALA A 175 1.82 -6.83 10.94
N LYS A 176 2.37 -5.82 10.26
CA LYS A 176 2.90 -5.97 8.91
C LYS A 176 4.10 -6.93 8.88
N CYS A 177 5.10 -6.74 9.75
CA CYS A 177 6.26 -7.65 9.87
C CYS A 177 5.86 -9.10 10.16
N ASP A 178 4.92 -9.33 11.08
CA ASP A 178 4.42 -10.66 11.38
C ASP A 178 3.72 -11.26 10.14
N GLY A 179 3.00 -10.45 9.36
CA GLY A 179 2.42 -10.85 8.08
C GLY A 179 3.43 -11.18 6.97
N PHE A 180 4.64 -10.60 6.96
CA PHE A 180 5.75 -11.04 6.09
C PHE A 180 6.22 -12.42 6.50
N ARG A 181 6.52 -12.61 7.78
CA ARG A 181 7.00 -13.90 8.32
C ARG A 181 6.02 -15.03 8.08
N GLU A 182 4.72 -14.80 8.29
CA GLU A 182 3.69 -15.80 8.01
C GLU A 182 3.61 -16.17 6.53
N ARG A 183 3.75 -15.19 5.63
CA ARG A 183 3.78 -15.46 4.18
C ARG A 183 5.00 -16.28 3.79
N ASP A 184 6.17 -15.91 4.29
CA ASP A 184 7.42 -16.61 4.01
C ASP A 184 7.40 -18.04 4.57
N GLN A 185 6.86 -18.21 5.78
CA GLN A 185 6.68 -19.53 6.38
C GLN A 185 5.74 -20.41 5.54
N ARG A 186 4.57 -19.90 5.13
CA ARG A 186 3.65 -20.65 4.26
C ARG A 186 4.28 -20.99 2.90
N ALA A 187 5.04 -20.07 2.33
CA ALA A 187 5.77 -20.31 1.09
C ALA A 187 6.81 -21.44 1.27
N ALA A 188 7.59 -21.40 2.35
CA ALA A 188 8.57 -22.45 2.68
C ALA A 188 7.91 -23.82 2.91
N GLU A 189 6.81 -23.87 3.67
CA GLU A 189 6.02 -25.09 3.89
C GLU A 189 5.50 -25.66 2.56
N THR A 190 5.00 -24.79 1.67
CA THR A 190 4.55 -25.18 0.33
C THR A 190 5.69 -25.78 -0.50
N GLN A 191 6.91 -25.21 -0.44
CA GLN A 191 8.08 -25.76 -1.12
C GLN A 191 8.49 -27.15 -0.58
N VAL A 192 8.41 -27.35 0.73
CA VAL A 192 8.65 -28.66 1.34
C VAL A 192 7.62 -29.69 0.86
N GLU A 193 6.34 -29.30 0.75
CA GLU A 193 5.31 -30.16 0.21
C GLU A 193 5.53 -30.53 -1.26
N ILE A 194 5.97 -29.57 -2.08
CA ILE A 194 6.32 -29.80 -3.49
C ILE A 194 7.49 -30.78 -3.60
N ALA A 195 8.54 -30.59 -2.79
CA ALA A 195 9.69 -31.48 -2.77
C ALA A 195 9.30 -32.92 -2.39
N HIS A 196 8.44 -33.09 -1.38
CA HIS A 196 7.94 -34.39 -0.98
C HIS A 196 7.04 -35.02 -2.06
N LEU A 197 6.20 -34.22 -2.74
CA LEU A 197 5.40 -34.70 -3.87
C LEU A 197 6.29 -35.19 -5.01
N CYS A 198 7.35 -34.47 -5.36
CA CYS A 198 8.33 -34.90 -6.37
C CYS A 198 8.91 -36.28 -6.03
N GLN A 199 9.35 -36.48 -4.78
CA GLN A 199 9.89 -37.76 -4.33
C GLN A 199 8.87 -38.90 -4.45
N ARG A 200 7.60 -38.64 -4.08
CA ARG A 200 6.52 -39.63 -4.16
C ARG A 200 6.17 -39.98 -5.61
N VAL A 201 6.09 -38.98 -6.49
CA VAL A 201 5.81 -39.18 -7.92
C VAL A 201 6.92 -40.00 -8.57
N ASP A 202 8.19 -39.67 -8.29
CA ASP A 202 9.33 -40.42 -8.81
C ASP A 202 9.31 -41.89 -8.33
N ALA A 203 9.05 -42.11 -7.05
CA ALA A 203 8.99 -43.46 -6.49
C ALA A 203 7.83 -44.26 -7.10
N HIS A 204 6.66 -43.64 -7.24
CA HIS A 204 5.47 -44.27 -7.82
C HIS A 204 5.66 -44.60 -9.30
N SER A 205 6.26 -43.70 -10.07
CA SER A 205 6.52 -43.89 -11.51
C SER A 205 7.43 -45.09 -11.83
N LYS A 206 8.25 -45.53 -10.87
CA LYS A 206 9.16 -46.67 -11.00
C LYS A 206 8.59 -47.98 -10.44
N ARG A 207 7.41 -47.92 -9.80
CA ARG A 207 6.76 -49.07 -9.19
C ARG A 207 6.07 -49.91 -10.27
N ALA A 208 6.11 -51.22 -10.11
CA ALA A 208 5.32 -52.13 -10.95
C ALA A 208 3.81 -51.90 -10.76
N PHE A 209 3.02 -52.15 -11.80
CA PHE A 209 1.57 -52.04 -11.70
C PHE A 209 0.98 -53.02 -10.68
N ASP A 210 0.04 -52.54 -9.88
CA ASP A 210 -0.79 -53.32 -8.98
C ASP A 210 -2.21 -52.71 -8.92
N PRO A 211 -3.19 -53.38 -8.28
CA PRO A 211 -4.57 -52.90 -8.25
C PRO A 211 -4.77 -51.49 -7.66
N PHE A 212 -3.82 -50.97 -6.88
CA PHE A 212 -3.90 -49.63 -6.27
C PHE A 212 -3.17 -48.56 -7.09
N PHE A 213 -2.44 -48.94 -8.14
CA PHE A 213 -1.59 -48.04 -8.91
C PHE A 213 -2.39 -46.86 -9.50
N ALA A 214 -3.53 -47.15 -10.13
CA ALA A 214 -4.40 -46.14 -10.74
C ALA A 214 -4.90 -45.11 -9.72
N THR A 215 -5.39 -45.59 -8.57
CA THR A 215 -5.90 -44.72 -7.49
C THR A 215 -4.78 -43.84 -6.92
N GLN A 216 -3.58 -44.38 -6.72
CA GLN A 216 -2.43 -43.61 -6.24
C GLN A 216 -1.97 -42.57 -7.26
N SER A 217 -1.93 -42.90 -8.55
CA SER A 217 -1.62 -41.94 -9.63
C SER A 217 -2.61 -40.76 -9.64
N ALA A 218 -3.91 -41.05 -9.53
CA ALA A 218 -4.95 -40.02 -9.46
C ALA A 218 -4.79 -39.11 -8.24
N GLN A 219 -4.46 -39.67 -7.07
CA GLN A 219 -4.20 -38.89 -5.85
C GLN A 219 -2.97 -37.97 -6.00
N LEU A 220 -1.89 -38.46 -6.62
CA LEU A 220 -0.69 -37.65 -6.86
C LEU A 220 -0.97 -36.51 -7.84
N GLN A 221 -1.75 -36.77 -8.90
CA GLN A 221 -2.14 -35.74 -9.86
C GLN A 221 -3.09 -34.70 -9.26
N ALA A 222 -4.03 -35.12 -8.42
CA ALA A 222 -4.89 -34.21 -7.66
C ALA A 222 -4.08 -33.35 -6.68
N LYS A 223 -3.07 -33.92 -6.01
CA LYS A 223 -2.18 -33.11 -5.16
C LYS A 223 -1.32 -32.14 -5.98
N TRP A 224 -0.86 -32.55 -7.16
CA TRP A 224 -0.09 -31.68 -8.05
C TRP A 224 -0.90 -30.47 -8.55
N SER A 225 -2.17 -30.66 -8.89
CA SER A 225 -3.01 -29.56 -9.39
C SER A 225 -3.19 -28.43 -8.37
N LEU A 226 -3.15 -28.75 -7.07
CA LEU A 226 -3.19 -27.78 -5.97
C LEU A 226 -1.87 -27.02 -5.80
N LEU A 227 -0.73 -27.69 -6.02
CA LEU A 227 0.60 -27.14 -5.71
C LEU A 227 1.33 -26.51 -6.90
N LYS A 228 0.95 -26.84 -8.14
CA LYS A 228 1.68 -26.44 -9.36
C LYS A 228 1.91 -24.93 -9.51
N HIS A 229 1.01 -24.11 -8.97
CA HIS A 229 1.10 -22.65 -9.08
C HIS A 229 2.27 -22.05 -8.29
N ALA A 230 2.76 -22.77 -7.28
CA ALA A 230 3.87 -22.37 -6.42
C ALA A 230 5.17 -23.12 -6.74
N ALA A 231 5.17 -24.03 -7.72
CA ALA A 231 6.33 -24.81 -8.09
C ALA A 231 7.22 -24.06 -9.09
N ASP A 232 8.54 -24.26 -8.96
CA ASP A 232 9.49 -23.80 -9.96
C ASP A 232 9.48 -24.70 -11.23
N ALA A 233 10.22 -24.28 -12.25
CA ALA A 233 10.31 -25.01 -13.51
C ALA A 233 10.90 -26.43 -13.35
N GLN A 234 11.83 -26.61 -12.41
CA GLN A 234 12.49 -27.90 -12.20
C GLN A 234 11.54 -28.91 -11.53
N ALA A 235 10.85 -28.50 -10.48
CA ALA A 235 9.84 -29.30 -9.80
C ALA A 235 8.67 -29.62 -10.73
N THR A 236 8.24 -28.66 -11.54
CA THR A 236 7.20 -28.84 -12.56
C THR A 236 7.59 -29.92 -13.55
N ALA A 237 8.76 -29.80 -14.20
CA ALA A 237 9.22 -30.79 -15.17
C ALA A 237 9.35 -32.20 -14.55
N ARG A 238 9.84 -32.29 -13.30
CA ARG A 238 10.01 -33.56 -12.59
C ARG A 238 8.67 -34.25 -12.32
N VAL A 239 7.68 -33.52 -11.79
CA VAL A 239 6.35 -34.09 -11.49
C VAL A 239 5.63 -34.46 -12.78
N GLU A 240 5.65 -33.60 -13.79
CA GLU A 240 4.97 -33.86 -15.07
C GLU A 240 5.56 -35.08 -15.78
N GLN A 241 6.89 -35.22 -15.79
CA GLN A 241 7.55 -36.39 -16.37
C GLN A 241 7.16 -37.68 -15.61
N GLY A 242 7.16 -37.66 -14.28
CA GLY A 242 6.78 -38.84 -13.50
C GLY A 242 5.30 -39.21 -13.65
N LEU A 243 4.39 -38.22 -13.72
CA LEU A 243 2.98 -38.46 -14.00
C LEU A 243 2.75 -39.00 -15.42
N LEU A 244 3.52 -38.54 -16.41
CA LEU A 244 3.48 -39.09 -17.76
C LEU A 244 3.88 -40.56 -17.79
N VAL A 245 4.94 -40.94 -17.08
CA VAL A 245 5.36 -42.35 -16.96
C VAL A 245 4.28 -43.21 -16.29
N CYS A 246 3.62 -42.69 -15.24
CA CYS A 246 2.49 -43.36 -14.62
C CYS A 246 1.34 -43.58 -15.60
N GLN A 247 1.01 -42.58 -16.43
CA GLN A 247 -0.04 -42.70 -17.44
C GLN A 247 0.32 -43.77 -18.49
N GLN A 248 1.56 -43.76 -18.99
CA GLN A 248 2.03 -44.78 -19.93
C GLN A 248 1.93 -46.20 -19.37
N THR A 249 2.19 -46.37 -18.08
CA THR A 249 2.06 -47.67 -17.40
C THR A 249 0.59 -48.12 -17.34
N LEU A 250 -0.33 -47.21 -17.04
CA LEU A 250 -1.77 -47.51 -17.05
C LEU A 250 -2.27 -47.89 -18.44
N ASP A 251 -1.87 -47.13 -19.46
CA ASP A 251 -2.27 -47.37 -20.84
C ASP A 251 -1.75 -48.73 -21.34
N ALA A 252 -0.50 -49.08 -21.00
CA ALA A 252 0.08 -50.38 -21.36
C ALA A 252 -0.68 -51.56 -20.72
N VAL A 253 -1.10 -51.44 -19.47
CA VAL A 253 -1.88 -52.47 -18.77
C VAL A 253 -3.27 -52.62 -19.38
N LEU A 254 -3.93 -51.52 -19.71
CA LEU A 254 -5.22 -51.55 -20.39
C LEU A 254 -5.12 -52.21 -21.77
N GLN A 255 -4.08 -51.90 -22.54
CA GLN A 255 -3.83 -52.53 -23.83
C GLN A 255 -3.59 -54.03 -23.69
N GLN A 256 -2.75 -54.45 -22.74
CA GLN A 256 -2.48 -55.87 -22.49
C GLN A 256 -3.76 -56.64 -22.11
N GLN A 257 -4.63 -56.05 -21.30
CA GLN A 257 -5.92 -56.67 -20.95
C GLN A 257 -6.83 -56.80 -22.17
N ALA A 258 -6.90 -55.76 -23.01
CA ALA A 258 -7.69 -55.80 -24.24
C ALA A 258 -7.18 -56.88 -25.21
N ASP A 259 -5.86 -57.02 -25.35
CA ASP A 259 -5.23 -58.02 -26.21
C ASP A 259 -5.52 -59.45 -25.73
N LEU A 260 -5.47 -59.69 -24.41
CA LEU A 260 -5.82 -60.99 -23.82
C LEU A 260 -7.28 -61.36 -24.06
N VAL A 261 -8.21 -60.43 -23.83
CA VAL A 261 -9.64 -60.65 -24.13
C VAL A 261 -9.86 -60.91 -25.62
N ALA A 262 -9.18 -60.17 -26.50
CA ALA A 262 -9.29 -60.38 -27.94
C ALA A 262 -8.78 -61.77 -28.36
N GLN A 263 -7.68 -62.25 -27.74
CA GLN A 263 -7.16 -63.60 -27.97
C GLN A 263 -8.13 -64.69 -27.49
N GLU A 264 -8.73 -64.52 -26.30
CA GLU A 264 -9.73 -65.46 -25.78
C GLU A 264 -10.97 -65.54 -26.68
N VAL A 265 -11.50 -64.38 -27.12
CA VAL A 265 -12.64 -64.34 -28.05
C VAL A 265 -12.28 -64.98 -29.39
N ALA A 266 -11.08 -64.73 -29.92
CA ALA A 266 -10.63 -65.34 -31.16
C ALA A 266 -10.49 -66.87 -31.04
N ALA A 267 -9.96 -67.36 -29.92
CA ALA A 267 -9.83 -68.79 -29.66
C ALA A 267 -11.20 -69.49 -29.57
N LEU A 268 -12.17 -68.88 -28.88
CA LEU A 268 -13.54 -69.41 -28.79
C LEU A 268 -14.21 -69.49 -30.17
N LYS A 269 -14.12 -68.43 -30.98
CA LYS A 269 -14.65 -68.41 -32.34
C LYS A 269 -14.02 -69.47 -33.24
N ALA A 270 -12.73 -69.73 -33.08
CA ALA A 270 -12.04 -70.76 -33.86
C ALA A 270 -12.53 -72.18 -33.51
N VAL A 271 -12.80 -72.44 -32.22
CA VAL A 271 -13.37 -73.73 -31.77
C VAL A 271 -14.80 -73.90 -32.28
N GLU A 272 -15.64 -72.86 -32.21
CA GLU A 272 -17.01 -72.89 -32.75
C GLU A 272 -17.02 -73.17 -34.26
N ALA A 273 -16.14 -72.51 -35.02
CA ALA A 273 -16.02 -72.73 -36.46
C ALA A 273 -15.58 -74.16 -36.81
N GLN A 274 -14.70 -74.78 -36.02
CA GLN A 274 -14.29 -76.17 -36.19
C GLN A 274 -15.43 -77.15 -35.85
N GLY A 275 -16.23 -76.87 -34.81
CA GLY A 275 -17.40 -77.68 -34.46
C GLY A 275 -18.46 -77.70 -35.57
N LEU A 276 -18.76 -76.54 -36.16
CA LEU A 276 -19.70 -76.42 -37.28
C LEU A 276 -19.24 -77.15 -38.55
N LEU A 277 -17.92 -77.23 -38.77
CA LEU A 277 -17.34 -77.99 -39.88
C LEU A 277 -17.46 -79.52 -39.69
N ILE A 278 -17.47 -79.99 -38.44
CA ILE A 278 -17.65 -81.42 -38.11
C ILE A 278 -19.13 -81.83 -38.24
N GLU A 279 -20.07 -80.94 -37.90
CA GLU A 279 -21.52 -81.21 -38.07
C GLU A 279 -21.99 -81.22 -39.54
N GLN A 280 -21.19 -80.70 -40.47
CA GLN A 280 -21.49 -80.65 -41.91
C GLN A 280 -20.94 -81.85 -42.72
N LEU A 281 -20.23 -82.77 -42.07
CA LEU A 281 -19.68 -84.00 -42.67
C LEU A 281 -20.51 -85.22 -42.28
#